data_AF-A0A5J9UQD0-F1
#
_entry.id   AF-A0A5J9UQD0-F1
#
_cell.length_a   1.000
_cell.length_b   1.000
_cell.length_c   1.000
_cell.angle_alpha   90.00
_cell.angle_beta   90.00
_cell.angle_gamma   90.00
#
_symmetry.space_group_name_H-M   'P 1'
#
loop_
_entity.id
_entity.type
_entity.pdbx_description
1 polymer ?
#
loop_
_entity_poly.entity_id
_entity_poly.type
_entity_poly.pdbx_seq_one_letter_code
_entity_poly.pdbx_strand_id
1 'polypeptide(L)'
;MHVGRRVLQPWVITFDSSMDAMSSEDLIQAQRMIFHHSLSFATSMALKCVVELGIPDAIHLNGGSATLDNIITGTGLHASRLPYVKRLMNLLSISGVFASSDPSAYATGSPDQANHRDEVVMYKLTPMSRLLVDRYKIGSMSYLVQFLVNPLTVTTFFDMHAWFKDEHASTKSFFEMVHGCSRYEMARRNSDDNALYNNAMVSASHVTMEIILREAGGDIFGRLNSLTDVGGGHGHGTASAAIIAAFQHIKCSVLDLPHVVDKCNTPTFGAKRKEEKKNIKRNKNHSKLNFLSNLLP
;
A
#
# COMPACT_ATOMS: atom_id res chain seq x y z
N MET A 1 -14.20 -25.40 67.67
CA MET A 1 -14.26 -24.23 66.77
C MET A 1 -13.11 -23.30 67.09
N HIS A 2 -12.08 -23.24 66.25
CA HIS A 2 -11.10 -22.14 66.18
C HIS A 2 -10.64 -22.10 64.72
N VAL A 3 -11.26 -21.21 63.94
CA VAL A 3 -10.89 -20.94 62.55
C VAL A 3 -9.86 -19.82 62.60
N GLY A 4 -8.58 -20.15 62.41
CA GLY A 4 -7.52 -19.18 62.27
C GLY A 4 -7.67 -18.41 60.96
N ARG A 5 -7.80 -17.08 61.02
CA ARG A 5 -7.77 -16.19 59.85
C ARG A 5 -6.39 -16.28 59.20
N ARG A 6 -6.34 -16.76 57.95
CA ARG A 6 -5.20 -16.51 57.07
C ARG A 6 -5.24 -15.04 56.66
N VAL A 7 -4.28 -14.25 57.14
CA VAL A 7 -4.00 -12.90 56.64
C VAL A 7 -3.38 -13.05 55.26
N LEU A 8 -4.06 -12.58 54.22
CA LEU A 8 -3.51 -12.46 52.88
C LEU A 8 -2.44 -11.35 52.91
N GLN A 9 -1.18 -11.69 52.65
CA GLN A 9 -0.12 -10.70 52.44
C GLN A 9 -0.39 -9.99 51.10
N PRO A 10 -0.22 -8.65 51.02
CA PRO A 10 -0.34 -7.93 49.76
C PRO A 10 0.71 -8.43 48.76
N TRP A 11 0.31 -8.61 47.51
CA TRP A 11 1.24 -8.83 46.40
C TRP A 11 2.05 -7.54 46.20
N VAL A 12 3.17 -7.41 46.89
CA VAL A 12 4.17 -6.38 46.59
C VAL A 12 4.86 -6.83 45.31
N ILE A 13 4.59 -6.12 44.22
CA ILE A 13 5.36 -6.27 42.98
C ILE A 13 6.74 -5.68 43.29
N THR A 14 7.72 -6.54 43.53
CA THR A 14 9.13 -6.14 43.63
C THR A 14 9.66 -5.95 42.22
N PHE A 15 10.00 -4.72 41.86
CA PHE A 15 10.69 -4.42 40.61
C PHE A 15 12.17 -4.79 40.73
N ASP A 16 12.78 -5.24 39.64
CA ASP A 16 14.22 -5.50 39.59
C ASP A 16 15.01 -4.18 39.66
N SER A 17 16.21 -4.24 40.25
CA SER A 17 17.17 -3.14 40.39
C SER A 17 17.47 -2.36 39.09
N SER A 18 17.29 -2.99 37.92
CA SER A 18 17.41 -2.33 36.61
C SER A 18 16.23 -1.42 36.26
N MET A 19 15.01 -1.76 36.71
CA MET A 19 13.81 -0.92 36.56
C MET A 19 13.79 0.21 37.58
N ASP A 20 14.39 0.01 38.76
CA ASP A 20 14.53 1.03 39.80
C ASP A 20 15.45 2.20 39.39
N ALA A 21 16.31 1.99 38.38
CA ALA A 21 17.20 3.03 37.84
C ALA A 21 16.50 3.98 36.84
N MET A 22 15.32 3.61 36.33
CA MET A 22 14.57 4.42 35.35
C MET A 22 13.54 5.30 36.06
N SER A 23 13.34 6.53 35.56
CA SER A 23 12.23 7.36 36.04
C SER A 23 10.88 6.75 35.64
N SER A 24 9.81 7.07 36.36
CA SER A 24 8.46 6.60 36.02
C SER A 24 8.01 7.05 34.62
N GLU A 25 8.42 8.25 34.19
CA GLU A 25 8.13 8.77 32.85
C GLU A 25 8.85 7.92 31.78
N ASP A 26 10.12 7.60 31.99
CA ASP A 26 10.89 6.77 31.07
C ASP A 26 10.31 5.36 30.96
N LEU A 27 9.84 4.78 32.07
CA LEU A 27 9.18 3.46 32.08
C LEU A 27 7.88 3.46 31.28
N ILE A 28 7.02 4.48 31.45
CA ILE A 28 5.77 4.63 30.69
C ILE A 28 6.06 4.78 29.20
N GLN A 29 7.05 5.62 28.86
CA GLN A 29 7.43 5.84 27.47
C GLN A 29 8.02 4.58 26.83
N ALA A 30 8.90 3.85 27.54
CA ALA A 30 9.44 2.58 27.08
C ALA A 30 8.34 1.54 26.86
N GLN A 31 7.39 1.42 27.80
CA GLN A 31 6.24 0.51 27.66
C GLN A 31 5.39 0.87 26.42
N ARG A 32 5.11 2.16 26.21
CA ARG A 32 4.38 2.64 25.02
C ARG A 32 5.10 2.26 23.74
N MET A 33 6.42 2.44 23.67
CA MET A 33 7.23 2.08 22.50
C MET A 33 7.19 0.57 22.21
N ILE A 34 7.31 -0.27 23.25
CA ILE A 34 7.21 -1.73 23.10
C ILE A 34 5.85 -2.12 22.50
N PHE A 35 4.75 -1.59 23.03
CA PHE A 35 3.42 -1.87 22.49
C PHE A 35 3.26 -1.35 21.05
N HIS A 36 3.73 -0.13 20.76
CA HIS A 36 3.64 0.46 19.43
C HIS A 36 4.33 -0.42 18.38
N HIS A 37 5.57 -0.82 18.63
CA HIS A 37 6.32 -1.65 17.68
C HIS A 37 5.74 -3.07 17.58
N SER A 38 5.40 -3.70 18.70
CA SER A 38 4.86 -5.06 18.73
C SER A 38 3.50 -5.18 18.04
N LEU A 39 2.68 -4.12 18.07
CA LEU A 39 1.34 -4.10 17.44
C LEU A 39 1.33 -3.41 16.07
N SER A 40 2.46 -2.90 15.59
CA SER A 40 2.54 -2.17 14.31
C SER A 40 2.03 -2.98 13.11
N PHE A 41 2.17 -4.32 13.14
CA PHE A 41 1.63 -5.22 12.11
C PHE A 41 0.11 -5.11 11.96
N ALA A 42 -0.62 -4.78 13.04
CA ALA A 42 -2.07 -4.62 12.99
C ALA A 42 -2.47 -3.44 12.08
N THR A 43 -1.67 -2.37 12.07
CA THR A 43 -1.86 -1.25 11.13
C THR A 43 -1.62 -1.68 9.69
N SER A 44 -0.60 -2.51 9.43
CA SER A 44 -0.36 -3.08 8.09
C SER A 44 -1.52 -3.97 7.63
N MET A 45 -2.08 -4.78 8.53
CA MET A 45 -3.26 -5.61 8.22
C MET A 45 -4.53 -4.78 8.03
N ALA A 46 -4.70 -3.71 8.81
CA ALA A 46 -5.80 -2.75 8.63
C ALA A 46 -5.70 -2.05 7.26
N LEU A 47 -4.50 -1.68 6.83
CA LEU A 47 -4.24 -1.10 5.51
C LEU A 47 -4.59 -2.09 4.38
N LYS A 48 -4.19 -3.36 4.52
CA LYS A 48 -4.60 -4.43 3.60
C LYS A 48 -6.12 -4.55 3.54
N CYS A 49 -6.77 -4.56 4.71
CA CYS A 49 -8.22 -4.71 4.82
C CYS A 49 -8.97 -3.61 4.07
N VAL A 50 -8.60 -2.33 4.22
CA VAL A 50 -9.28 -1.25 3.50
C VAL A 50 -9.07 -1.30 1.99
N VAL A 51 -7.91 -1.79 1.54
CA VAL A 51 -7.63 -2.02 0.12
C VAL A 51 -8.53 -3.14 -0.41
N GLU A 52 -8.60 -4.28 0.28
CA GLU A 52 -9.43 -5.43 -0.13
C GLU A 52 -10.94 -5.11 -0.09
N LEU A 53 -11.37 -4.25 0.83
CA LEU A 53 -12.74 -3.78 0.91
C LEU A 53 -13.09 -2.71 -0.13
N GLY A 54 -12.11 -2.17 -0.88
CA GLY A 54 -12.34 -1.10 -1.84
C GLY A 54 -12.74 0.24 -1.21
N ILE A 55 -12.37 0.47 0.05
CA ILE A 55 -12.71 1.71 0.78
C ILE A 55 -12.10 2.96 0.12
N PRO A 56 -10.82 2.98 -0.31
CA PRO A 56 -10.25 4.14 -1.02
C PRO A 56 -11.08 4.52 -2.26
N ASP A 57 -11.50 3.55 -3.05
CA ASP A 57 -12.35 3.76 -4.24
C ASP A 57 -13.75 4.25 -3.86
N ALA A 58 -14.36 3.71 -2.81
CA ALA A 58 -15.65 4.17 -2.31
C ALA A 58 -15.61 5.65 -1.88
N ILE A 59 -14.56 6.08 -1.16
CA ILE A 59 -14.37 7.48 -0.78
C ILE A 59 -14.10 8.34 -2.02
N HIS A 60 -13.28 7.85 -2.95
CA HIS A 60 -12.99 8.55 -4.21
C HIS A 60 -14.26 8.80 -5.05
N LEU A 61 -15.14 7.80 -5.16
CA LEU A 61 -16.43 7.89 -5.84
C LEU A 61 -17.36 8.96 -5.25
N ASN A 62 -17.20 9.27 -3.96
CA ASN A 62 -17.91 10.33 -3.26
C ASN A 62 -17.20 11.70 -3.32
N GLY A 63 -16.30 11.91 -4.30
CA GLY A 63 -15.57 13.18 -4.44
C GLY A 63 -14.35 13.30 -3.52
N GLY A 64 -13.88 12.20 -2.95
CA GLY A 64 -12.70 12.17 -2.07
C GLY A 64 -12.99 12.44 -0.59
N SER A 65 -14.26 12.55 -0.21
CA SER A 65 -14.73 12.68 1.17
C SER A 65 -16.05 11.91 1.33
N ALA A 66 -16.19 11.06 2.35
CA ALA A 66 -17.38 10.22 2.52
C ALA A 66 -17.74 10.01 4.00
N THR A 67 -19.05 9.86 4.26
CA THR A 67 -19.58 9.38 5.54
C THR A 67 -19.36 7.86 5.67
N LEU A 68 -19.56 7.31 6.87
CA LEU A 68 -19.55 5.84 7.05
C LEU A 68 -20.64 5.15 6.22
N ASP A 69 -21.83 5.73 6.12
CA ASP A 69 -22.92 5.15 5.31
C ASP A 69 -22.56 5.12 3.83
N ASN A 70 -21.91 6.17 3.32
CA ASN A 70 -21.41 6.20 1.94
C ASN A 70 -20.32 5.14 1.72
N ILE A 71 -19.43 4.92 2.70
CA ILE A 71 -18.40 3.87 2.63
C ILE A 71 -19.05 2.49 2.63
N ILE A 72 -19.96 2.20 3.56
CA ILE A 72 -20.66 0.91 3.65
C ILE A 72 -21.41 0.63 2.34
N THR A 73 -22.15 1.62 1.83
CA THR A 73 -22.89 1.51 0.57
C THR A 73 -21.96 1.31 -0.61
N GLY A 74 -20.90 2.11 -0.72
CA GLY A 74 -19.95 2.05 -1.84
C GLY A 74 -19.09 0.77 -1.87
N THR A 75 -18.91 0.13 -0.72
CA THR A 75 -18.17 -1.15 -0.60
C THR A 75 -19.10 -2.38 -0.62
N GLY A 76 -20.42 -2.18 -0.57
CA GLY A 76 -21.40 -3.27 -0.50
C GLY A 76 -21.39 -4.03 0.83
N LEU A 77 -20.87 -3.42 1.91
CA LEU A 77 -20.87 -4.02 3.24
C LEU A 77 -22.27 -3.99 3.86
N HIS A 78 -22.54 -4.95 4.75
CA HIS A 78 -23.79 -4.95 5.51
C HIS A 78 -23.80 -3.85 6.57
N ALA A 79 -24.94 -3.16 6.76
CA ALA A 79 -25.08 -2.04 7.69
C ALA A 79 -24.67 -2.39 9.15
N SER A 80 -24.83 -3.64 9.58
CA SER A 80 -24.38 -4.11 10.90
C SER A 80 -22.86 -4.02 11.11
N ARG A 81 -22.07 -3.79 10.05
CA ARG A 81 -20.61 -3.61 10.12
C ARG A 81 -20.19 -2.19 10.42
N LEU A 82 -21.11 -1.22 10.41
CA LEU A 82 -20.81 0.20 10.59
C LEU A 82 -19.95 0.49 11.84
N PRO A 83 -20.22 -0.06 13.04
CA PRO A 83 -19.38 0.20 14.22
C PRO A 83 -17.94 -0.28 14.06
N TYR A 84 -17.72 -1.39 13.33
CA TYR A 84 -16.39 -1.94 13.10
C TYR A 84 -15.63 -1.17 12.02
N VAL A 85 -16.32 -0.75 10.95
CA VAL A 85 -15.75 0.13 9.93
C VAL A 85 -15.36 1.47 10.57
N LYS A 86 -16.17 2.03 11.48
CA LYS A 86 -15.80 3.22 12.26
C LYS A 86 -14.48 3.03 12.99
N ARG A 87 -14.30 1.91 13.70
CA ARG A 87 -13.05 1.62 14.44
C ARG A 87 -11.85 1.48 13.50
N LEU A 88 -12.03 0.80 12.37
CA LEU A 88 -11.00 0.65 11.34
C LEU A 88 -10.58 2.00 10.76
N MET A 89 -11.56 2.83 10.38
CA MET A 89 -11.33 4.16 9.83
C MET A 89 -10.69 5.10 10.85
N ASN A 90 -11.06 5.02 12.14
CA ASN A 90 -10.42 5.80 13.19
C ASN A 90 -8.95 5.42 13.39
N LEU A 91 -8.64 4.12 13.47
CA LEU A 91 -7.25 3.63 13.54
C LEU A 91 -6.41 4.18 12.38
N LEU A 92 -6.94 4.09 11.16
CA LEU A 92 -6.24 4.55 9.95
C LEU A 92 -6.23 6.07 9.79
N SER A 93 -7.13 6.78 10.47
CA SER A 93 -7.07 8.24 10.55
C SER A 93 -5.98 8.71 11.51
N ILE A 94 -5.85 8.04 12.67
CA ILE A 94 -4.77 8.28 13.64
C ILE A 94 -3.40 8.04 13.01
N SER A 95 -3.26 6.99 12.18
CA SER A 95 -2.01 6.71 11.47
C SER A 95 -1.76 7.59 10.25
N GLY A 96 -2.68 8.52 9.92
CA GLY A 96 -2.53 9.46 8.81
C GLY A 96 -2.85 8.89 7.42
N VAL A 97 -3.34 7.65 7.34
CA VAL A 97 -3.77 7.04 6.07
C VAL A 97 -5.01 7.76 5.53
N PHE A 98 -5.96 8.11 6.40
CA PHE A 98 -7.12 8.95 6.06
C PHE A 98 -7.13 10.21 6.95
N ALA A 99 -7.86 11.23 6.53
CA ALA A 99 -8.17 12.37 7.40
C ALA A 99 -9.62 12.27 7.88
N SER A 100 -9.87 12.60 9.14
CA SER A 100 -11.22 12.64 9.73
C SER A 100 -11.62 14.10 10.02
N SER A 101 -12.88 14.45 9.80
CA SER A 101 -13.44 15.74 10.25
C SER A 101 -13.71 15.79 11.76
N ASP A 102 -13.64 14.66 12.45
CA ASP A 102 -13.82 14.56 13.91
C ASP A 102 -12.48 14.72 14.65
N PRO A 103 -12.30 15.79 15.44
CA PRO A 103 -11.10 16.00 16.25
C PRO A 103 -10.88 14.93 17.33
N SER A 104 -11.95 14.26 17.78
CA SER A 104 -11.87 13.22 18.82
C SER A 104 -11.17 11.95 18.34
N ALA A 105 -11.08 11.74 17.01
CA ALA A 105 -10.28 10.67 16.44
C ALA A 105 -8.78 10.81 16.79
N TYR A 106 -8.31 12.01 17.14
CA TYR A 106 -6.91 12.31 17.43
C TYR A 106 -6.62 12.56 18.91
N ALA A 107 -7.65 12.62 19.77
CA ALA A 107 -7.50 13.01 21.17
C ALA A 107 -7.39 11.79 22.09
N THR A 108 -6.27 11.68 22.81
CA THR A 108 -6.08 10.74 23.93
C THR A 108 -6.51 11.33 25.29
N GLY A 109 -7.31 12.40 25.28
CA GLY A 109 -7.75 13.15 26.46
C GLY A 109 -9.16 12.76 26.94
N SER A 110 -9.44 13.05 28.21
CA SER A 110 -10.67 12.71 28.94
C SER A 110 -11.97 13.21 28.29
N PRO A 111 -13.13 12.57 28.55
CA PRO A 111 -14.36 12.74 27.77
C PRO A 111 -15.13 14.05 27.96
N ASP A 112 -14.63 14.98 28.79
CA ASP A 112 -15.51 15.93 29.47
C ASP A 112 -15.76 17.28 28.76
N GLN A 113 -15.35 17.46 27.51
CA GLN A 113 -15.72 18.66 26.73
C GLN A 113 -16.02 18.37 25.25
N ALA A 114 -16.95 17.45 24.99
CA ALA A 114 -17.58 17.35 23.68
C ALA A 114 -18.81 18.26 23.61
N ASN A 115 -18.64 19.50 23.17
CA ASN A 115 -19.75 20.28 22.64
C ASN A 115 -20.25 19.55 21.38
N HIS A 116 -21.33 18.78 21.54
CA HIS A 116 -22.05 18.11 20.46
C HIS A 116 -22.48 19.14 19.41
N ARG A 117 -21.72 19.23 18.32
CA ARG A 117 -22.28 19.49 17.01
C ARG A 117 -22.52 18.15 16.35
N ASP A 118 -23.77 17.87 16.00
CA ASP A 118 -24.22 16.75 15.14
C ASP A 118 -23.68 16.87 13.71
N GLU A 119 -22.40 17.17 13.55
CA GLU A 119 -21.76 17.19 12.24
C GLU A 119 -21.38 15.76 11.88
N VAL A 120 -21.95 15.25 10.79
CA VAL A 120 -21.69 13.90 10.32
C VAL A 120 -20.20 13.75 10.04
N VAL A 121 -19.55 12.79 10.70
CA VAL A 121 -18.11 12.55 10.55
C VAL A 121 -17.80 12.13 9.11
N MET A 122 -16.89 12.88 8.49
CA MET A 122 -16.44 12.66 7.12
C MET A 122 -15.00 12.15 7.11
N TYR A 123 -14.75 11.08 6.37
CA TYR A 123 -13.42 10.56 6.10
C TYR A 123 -12.96 10.99 4.71
N LYS A 124 -11.75 11.54 4.65
CA LYS A 124 -11.15 12.17 3.46
C LYS A 124 -9.90 11.42 3.02
N LEU A 125 -9.71 11.35 1.69
CA LEU A 125 -8.46 10.84 1.13
C LEU A 125 -7.31 11.83 1.38
N THR A 126 -6.22 11.32 1.96
CA THR A 126 -4.93 12.00 2.06
C THR A 126 -4.09 11.73 0.80
N PRO A 127 -2.94 12.40 0.61
CA PRO A 127 -2.03 12.02 -0.48
C PRO A 127 -1.66 10.54 -0.47
N MET A 128 -1.47 9.95 0.72
CA MET A 128 -1.17 8.52 0.86
C MET A 128 -2.34 7.63 0.38
N SER A 129 -3.55 7.83 0.89
CA SER A 129 -4.70 6.99 0.51
C SER A 129 -5.16 7.22 -0.92
N ARG A 130 -4.84 8.37 -1.55
CA ARG A 130 -5.06 8.58 -2.99
C ARG A 130 -4.25 7.62 -3.86
N LEU A 131 -3.04 7.25 -3.42
CA LEU A 131 -2.21 6.27 -4.14
C LEU A 131 -2.80 4.85 -4.12
N LEU A 132 -3.77 4.58 -3.24
CA LEU A 132 -4.41 3.26 -3.09
C LEU A 132 -5.65 3.10 -3.99
N VAL A 133 -6.15 4.16 -4.62
CA VAL A 133 -7.34 4.13 -5.47
C VAL A 133 -7.05 3.34 -6.75
N ASP A 134 -7.82 2.28 -7.03
CA ASP A 134 -7.54 1.31 -8.11
C ASP A 134 -8.28 1.63 -9.43
N ARG A 135 -8.94 2.78 -9.53
CA ARG A 135 -9.73 3.20 -10.71
C ARG A 135 -8.97 3.23 -12.05
N TYR A 136 -7.65 3.28 -12.04
CA TYR A 136 -6.83 3.25 -13.26
C TYR A 136 -6.17 1.89 -13.53
N LYS A 137 -6.25 0.92 -12.59
CA LYS A 137 -5.62 -0.43 -12.57
C LYS A 137 -4.12 -0.50 -12.84
N ILE A 138 -3.52 0.55 -13.39
CA ILE A 138 -2.11 0.69 -13.68
C ILE A 138 -1.57 1.73 -12.70
N GLY A 139 -0.61 1.33 -11.87
CA GLY A 139 0.09 2.25 -10.97
C GLY A 139 -0.49 2.41 -9.56
N SER A 140 -1.59 1.73 -9.20
CA SER A 140 -2.13 1.81 -7.82
C SER A 140 -1.20 1.10 -6.83
N MET A 141 -0.84 1.78 -5.73
CA MET A 141 -0.04 1.23 -4.62
C MET A 141 -0.76 0.11 -3.87
N SER A 142 -2.03 -0.17 -4.17
CA SER A 142 -2.79 -1.30 -3.62
C SER A 142 -2.08 -2.64 -3.82
N TYR A 143 -1.48 -2.86 -4.99
CA TYR A 143 -0.72 -4.08 -5.29
C TYR A 143 0.54 -4.20 -4.42
N LEU A 144 1.22 -3.09 -4.15
CA LEU A 144 2.39 -3.07 -3.28
C LEU A 144 2.00 -3.42 -1.84
N VAL A 145 0.91 -2.85 -1.33
CA VAL A 145 0.36 -3.20 -0.01
C VAL A 145 0.07 -4.70 0.04
N GLN A 146 -0.71 -5.23 -0.91
CA GLN A 146 -1.08 -6.65 -0.97
C GLN A 146 0.15 -7.58 -1.03
N PHE A 147 1.19 -7.20 -1.77
CA PHE A 147 2.43 -7.96 -1.87
C PHE A 147 3.23 -7.96 -0.55
N LEU A 148 3.41 -6.80 0.08
CA LEU A 148 4.22 -6.66 1.29
C LEU A 148 3.61 -7.37 2.51
N VAL A 149 2.29 -7.47 2.55
CA VAL A 149 1.53 -8.15 3.62
C VAL A 149 1.04 -9.54 3.21
N ASN A 150 1.49 -10.06 2.06
CA ASN A 150 1.18 -11.41 1.62
C ASN A 150 1.77 -12.42 2.62
N PRO A 151 1.07 -13.53 2.95
CA PRO A 151 1.62 -14.58 3.82
C PRO A 151 3.03 -15.02 3.42
N LEU A 152 3.31 -15.22 2.12
CA LEU A 152 4.64 -15.59 1.63
C LEU A 152 5.73 -14.57 2.00
N THR A 153 5.40 -13.28 2.01
CA THR A 153 6.34 -12.22 2.39
C THR A 153 6.45 -12.10 3.91
N VAL A 154 5.32 -12.18 4.63
CA VAL A 154 5.29 -11.95 6.08
C VAL A 154 5.91 -13.11 6.87
N THR A 155 5.63 -14.37 6.47
CA THR A 155 6.15 -15.54 7.19
C THR A 155 7.68 -15.63 7.15
N THR A 156 8.31 -15.02 6.13
CA THR A 156 9.77 -14.88 6.05
C THR A 156 10.40 -14.22 7.28
N PHE A 157 9.64 -13.37 7.99
CA PHE A 157 10.13 -12.64 9.14
C PHE A 157 9.90 -13.32 10.49
N PHE A 158 9.08 -14.39 10.56
CA PHE A 158 8.72 -15.03 11.84
C PHE A 158 9.92 -15.71 12.49
N ASP A 159 10.76 -16.37 11.69
CA ASP A 159 11.94 -17.10 12.16
C ASP A 159 13.25 -16.35 11.87
N MET A 160 13.20 -15.03 11.74
CA MET A 160 14.37 -14.20 11.45
C MET A 160 15.50 -14.40 12.48
N HIS A 161 15.14 -14.62 13.75
CA HIS A 161 16.09 -14.89 14.82
C HIS A 161 16.91 -16.18 14.61
N ALA A 162 16.36 -17.19 13.92
CA ALA A 162 17.05 -18.44 13.62
C ALA A 162 18.15 -18.23 12.58
N TRP A 163 17.91 -17.37 11.58
CA TRP A 163 18.93 -16.99 10.59
C TRP A 163 20.15 -16.36 11.24
N PHE A 164 19.97 -15.48 12.24
CA PHE A 164 21.10 -14.86 12.95
C PHE A 164 21.92 -15.85 13.79
N LYS A 165 21.35 -17.01 14.15
CA LYS A 165 22.04 -18.02 14.97
C LYS A 165 22.74 -19.09 14.14
N ASP A 166 22.41 -19.22 12.86
CA ASP A 166 22.97 -20.24 11.99
C ASP A 166 24.12 -19.67 11.15
N GLU A 167 25.35 -20.08 11.47
CA GLU A 167 26.58 -19.68 10.76
C GLU A 167 26.53 -20.05 9.26
N HIS A 168 25.84 -21.14 8.92
CA HIS A 168 25.69 -21.62 7.55
C HIS A 168 24.58 -20.89 6.77
N ALA A 169 23.70 -20.15 7.48
CA ALA A 169 22.63 -19.38 6.86
C ALA A 169 23.11 -18.09 6.19
N SER A 170 24.37 -17.69 6.40
CA SER A 170 24.99 -16.49 5.81
C SER A 170 24.96 -16.44 4.27
N THR A 171 24.81 -17.60 3.62
CA THR A 171 24.70 -17.73 2.16
C THR A 171 23.27 -17.65 1.62
N LYS A 172 22.26 -17.60 2.50
CA LYS A 172 20.84 -17.65 2.16
C LYS A 172 20.13 -16.40 2.66
N SER A 173 19.16 -15.91 1.90
CA SER A 173 18.21 -14.91 2.38
C SER A 173 17.24 -15.50 3.42
N PHE A 174 16.58 -14.64 4.20
CA PHE A 174 15.47 -15.07 5.06
C PHE A 174 14.39 -15.83 4.27
N PHE A 175 14.11 -15.36 3.05
CA PHE A 175 13.11 -15.97 2.18
C PHE A 175 13.50 -17.42 1.82
N GLU A 176 14.76 -17.64 1.47
CA GLU A 176 15.28 -18.98 1.14
C GLU A 176 15.31 -19.92 2.33
N MET A 177 15.61 -19.42 3.53
CA MET A 177 15.57 -20.23 4.75
C MET A 177 14.15 -20.73 5.06
N VAL A 178 13.14 -19.87 4.91
CA VAL A 178 11.75 -20.22 5.24
C VAL A 178 11.08 -21.03 4.12
N HIS A 179 11.34 -20.69 2.86
CA HIS A 179 10.60 -21.25 1.71
C HIS A 179 11.41 -22.25 0.88
N GLY A 180 12.69 -22.47 1.21
CA GLY A 180 13.56 -23.46 0.54
C GLY A 180 13.92 -23.12 -0.91
N CYS A 181 13.60 -21.92 -1.39
CA CYS A 181 13.94 -21.43 -2.72
C CYS A 181 14.03 -19.90 -2.73
N SER A 182 14.70 -19.33 -3.74
CA SER A 182 14.80 -17.88 -3.87
C SER A 182 13.45 -17.25 -4.22
N ARG A 183 13.32 -15.94 -3.97
CA ARG A 183 12.12 -15.17 -4.35
C ARG A 183 11.77 -15.32 -5.82
N TYR A 184 12.78 -15.31 -6.69
CA TYR A 184 12.64 -15.43 -8.14
C TYR A 184 12.23 -16.85 -8.55
N GLU A 185 12.76 -17.88 -7.87
CA GLU A 185 12.30 -19.25 -8.10
C GLU A 185 10.86 -19.47 -7.68
N MET A 186 10.44 -18.89 -6.53
CA MET A 186 9.04 -18.93 -6.10
C MET A 186 8.12 -18.29 -7.15
N ALA A 187 8.47 -17.08 -7.61
CA ALA A 187 7.72 -16.39 -8.66
C ALA A 187 7.70 -17.17 -9.98
N ARG A 188 8.76 -17.92 -10.31
CA ARG A 188 8.75 -18.79 -11.48
C ARG A 188 7.78 -19.97 -11.31
N ARG A 189 7.66 -20.52 -10.10
CA ARG A 189 6.84 -21.71 -9.79
C ARG A 189 5.36 -21.37 -9.54
N ASN A 190 5.05 -20.17 -9.07
CA ASN A 190 3.70 -19.74 -8.72
C ASN A 190 3.28 -18.51 -9.55
N SER A 191 2.36 -18.71 -10.50
CA SER A 191 1.92 -17.65 -11.42
C SER A 191 1.22 -16.48 -10.74
N ASP A 192 0.45 -16.74 -9.68
CA ASP A 192 -0.36 -15.73 -9.01
C ASP A 192 0.52 -14.82 -8.14
N ASP A 193 1.45 -15.43 -7.41
CA ASP A 193 2.47 -14.71 -6.67
C ASP A 193 3.37 -13.88 -7.60
N ASN A 194 3.74 -14.44 -8.76
CA ASN A 194 4.50 -13.71 -9.78
C ASN A 194 3.71 -12.52 -10.34
N ALA A 195 2.42 -12.68 -10.60
CA ALA A 195 1.57 -11.60 -11.08
C ALA A 195 1.47 -10.49 -10.03
N LEU A 196 1.24 -10.86 -8.76
CA LEU A 196 1.19 -9.90 -7.65
C LEU A 196 2.52 -9.17 -7.48
N TYR A 197 3.65 -9.89 -7.51
CA TYR A 197 4.99 -9.32 -7.43
C TYR A 197 5.24 -8.30 -8.55
N ASN A 198 4.98 -8.70 -9.81
CA ASN A 198 5.19 -7.80 -10.95
C ASN A 198 4.27 -6.58 -10.89
N ASN A 199 2.99 -6.75 -10.52
CA ASN A 199 2.08 -5.62 -10.37
C ASN A 199 2.51 -4.67 -9.25
N ALA A 200 3.03 -5.21 -8.13
CA ALA A 200 3.58 -4.41 -7.04
C ALA A 200 4.83 -3.61 -7.49
N MET A 201 5.74 -4.23 -8.25
CA MET A 201 6.92 -3.53 -8.77
C MET A 201 6.54 -2.46 -9.80
N VAL A 202 5.67 -2.78 -10.75
CA VAL A 202 5.14 -1.81 -11.73
C VAL A 202 4.48 -0.63 -11.03
N SER A 203 3.70 -0.90 -10.00
CA SER A 203 3.06 0.12 -9.18
C SER A 203 4.10 1.06 -8.54
N ALA A 204 5.13 0.50 -7.89
CA ALA A 204 6.20 1.27 -7.25
C ALA A 204 7.02 2.10 -8.26
N SER A 205 7.36 1.50 -9.40
CA SER A 205 8.08 2.17 -10.48
C SER A 205 7.28 3.34 -11.07
N HIS A 206 5.96 3.18 -11.24
CA HIS A 206 5.11 4.24 -11.80
C HIS A 206 5.21 5.55 -11.01
N VAL A 207 4.98 5.48 -9.69
CA VAL A 207 5.06 6.66 -8.79
C VAL A 207 6.46 7.28 -8.82
N THR A 208 7.48 6.44 -8.74
CA THR A 208 8.88 6.88 -8.73
C THR A 208 9.24 7.60 -10.03
N MET A 209 8.84 7.04 -11.16
CA MET A 209 9.15 7.61 -12.48
C MET A 209 8.35 8.85 -12.79
N GLU A 210 7.10 8.96 -12.31
CA GLU A 210 6.33 10.21 -12.40
C GLU A 210 7.09 11.37 -11.75
N ILE A 211 7.70 11.13 -10.58
CA ILE A 211 8.53 12.13 -9.89
C ILE A 211 9.82 12.40 -10.67
N ILE A 212 10.59 11.35 -11.01
CA ILE A 212 11.88 11.52 -11.69
C ILE A 212 11.71 12.29 -13.01
N LEU A 213 10.72 11.91 -13.82
CA LEU A 213 10.48 12.55 -15.12
C LEU A 213 10.06 14.01 -14.96
N ARG A 214 9.26 14.34 -13.94
CA ARG A 214 8.79 15.70 -13.68
C ARG A 214 9.90 16.61 -13.15
N GLU A 215 10.70 16.13 -12.20
CA GLU A 215 11.66 16.98 -11.48
C GLU A 215 13.04 17.03 -12.15
N ALA A 216 13.48 15.94 -12.79
CA ALA A 216 14.85 15.80 -13.30
C ALA A 216 14.95 15.13 -14.67
N GLY A 217 13.81 14.84 -15.31
CA GLY A 217 13.78 14.01 -16.53
C GLY A 217 14.61 14.60 -17.66
N GLY A 218 14.51 15.91 -17.89
CA GLY A 218 15.26 16.60 -18.94
C GLY A 218 16.78 16.51 -18.73
N ASP A 219 17.25 16.67 -17.50
CA ASP A 219 18.68 16.67 -17.16
C ASP A 219 19.28 15.26 -17.23
N ILE A 220 18.52 14.25 -16.77
CA ILE A 220 18.99 12.86 -16.73
C ILE A 220 18.92 12.25 -18.14
N PHE A 221 17.80 12.40 -18.84
CA PHE A 221 17.50 11.63 -20.05
C PHE A 221 17.66 12.43 -21.35
N GLY A 222 17.64 13.77 -21.31
CA GLY A 222 17.59 14.61 -22.51
C GLY A 222 18.76 14.42 -23.48
N ARG A 223 19.94 14.03 -22.98
CA ARG A 223 21.16 13.82 -23.80
C ARG A 223 21.46 12.35 -24.10
N LEU A 224 20.65 11.42 -23.59
CA LEU A 224 20.86 10.00 -23.83
C LEU A 224 20.35 9.61 -25.21
N ASN A 225 21.08 8.71 -25.88
CA ASN A 225 20.65 8.10 -27.14
C ASN A 225 20.16 6.66 -26.93
N SER A 226 20.60 6.00 -25.86
CA SER A 226 20.22 4.64 -25.52
C SER A 226 20.27 4.43 -24.01
N LEU A 227 19.39 3.55 -23.51
CA LEU A 227 19.33 3.16 -22.10
C LEU A 227 19.00 1.66 -22.00
N THR A 228 19.64 0.97 -21.06
CA THR A 228 19.30 -0.42 -20.73
C THR A 228 18.78 -0.47 -19.29
N ASP A 229 17.54 -0.92 -19.13
CA ASP A 229 16.86 -1.09 -17.86
C ASP A 229 17.06 -2.53 -17.36
N VAL A 230 17.94 -2.68 -16.38
CA VAL A 230 18.34 -3.98 -15.83
C VAL A 230 17.40 -4.33 -14.68
N GLY A 231 16.71 -5.45 -14.76
CA GLY A 231 15.58 -5.79 -13.87
C GLY A 231 14.33 -4.98 -14.18
N GLY A 232 14.20 -4.46 -15.40
CA GLY A 232 13.14 -3.52 -15.80
C GLY A 232 11.74 -4.13 -15.89
N GLY A 233 11.59 -5.44 -15.71
CA GLY A 233 10.32 -6.13 -15.74
C GLY A 233 9.62 -6.05 -17.09
N HIS A 234 8.29 -6.07 -17.08
CA HIS A 234 7.48 -5.97 -18.28
C HIS A 234 6.17 -5.21 -18.08
N GLY A 235 5.67 -4.55 -19.13
CA GLY A 235 4.36 -3.89 -19.15
C GLY A 235 4.41 -2.39 -19.38
N HIS A 236 3.24 -1.74 -19.36
CA HIS A 236 3.07 -0.31 -19.70
C HIS A 236 3.44 0.66 -18.56
N GLY A 237 3.58 0.16 -17.33
CA GLY A 237 3.93 0.98 -16.16
C GLY A 237 5.37 0.80 -15.67
N THR A 238 6.24 0.15 -16.46
CA THR A 238 7.66 0.02 -16.12
C THR A 238 8.42 1.33 -16.36
N ALA A 239 9.61 1.44 -15.77
CA ALA A 239 10.45 2.63 -15.92
C ALA A 239 10.83 2.89 -17.38
N SER A 240 11.28 1.86 -18.10
CA SER A 240 11.51 1.94 -19.54
C SER A 240 10.31 2.46 -20.34
N ALA A 241 9.10 1.98 -20.04
CA ALA A 241 7.90 2.41 -20.77
C ALA A 241 7.62 3.91 -20.56
N ALA A 242 7.79 4.41 -19.33
CA ALA A 242 7.63 5.81 -19.00
C ALA A 242 8.70 6.69 -19.68
N ILE A 243 9.96 6.24 -19.68
CA ILE A 243 11.07 6.95 -20.35
C ILE A 243 10.82 7.05 -21.86
N ILE A 244 10.45 5.94 -22.52
CA ILE A 244 10.15 5.94 -23.96
C ILE A 244 9.00 6.88 -24.29
N ALA A 245 7.98 6.95 -23.44
CA ALA A 245 6.84 7.84 -23.63
C ALA A 245 7.24 9.32 -23.56
N ALA A 246 8.14 9.68 -22.64
CA ALA A 246 8.63 11.05 -22.44
C ALA A 246 9.73 11.47 -23.42
N PHE A 247 10.64 10.55 -23.78
CA PHE A 247 11.85 10.80 -24.55
C PHE A 247 11.97 9.82 -25.71
N GLN A 248 11.19 10.07 -26.77
CA GLN A 248 11.05 9.16 -27.91
C GLN A 248 12.35 8.94 -28.72
N HIS A 249 13.36 9.79 -28.53
CA HIS A 249 14.68 9.66 -29.17
C HIS A 249 15.57 8.60 -28.50
N ILE A 250 15.26 8.19 -27.27
CA ILE A 250 16.06 7.22 -26.52
C ILE A 250 15.70 5.80 -26.95
N LYS A 251 16.69 5.03 -27.40
CA LYS A 251 16.56 3.59 -27.60
C LYS A 251 16.65 2.87 -26.26
N CYS A 252 15.50 2.47 -25.70
CA CYS A 252 15.47 1.66 -24.48
C CYS A 252 15.50 0.15 -24.78
N SER A 253 16.29 -0.59 -24.00
CA SER A 253 16.30 -2.06 -23.95
C SER A 253 16.04 -2.50 -22.51
N VAL A 254 15.39 -3.64 -22.32
CA VAL A 254 15.17 -4.23 -20.98
C VAL A 254 15.97 -5.52 -20.88
N LEU A 255 16.71 -5.68 -19.80
CA LEU A 255 17.43 -6.90 -19.46
C LEU A 255 16.84 -7.49 -18.19
N ASP A 256 16.24 -8.68 -18.27
CA ASP A 256 15.61 -9.35 -17.13
C ASP A 256 15.74 -10.87 -17.25
N LEU A 257 15.28 -11.60 -16.23
CA LEU A 257 15.24 -13.05 -16.19
C LEU A 257 14.36 -13.59 -17.35
N PRO A 258 14.71 -14.75 -17.95
CA PRO A 258 13.98 -15.29 -19.11
C PRO A 258 12.47 -15.37 -18.91
N HIS A 259 12.03 -15.87 -17.76
CA HIS A 259 10.60 -16.03 -17.45
C HIS A 259 9.82 -14.70 -17.31
N VAL A 260 10.52 -13.58 -17.12
CA VAL A 260 9.94 -12.23 -17.08
C VAL A 260 9.80 -11.72 -18.50
N VAL A 261 10.87 -11.74 -19.30
CA VAL A 261 10.83 -11.24 -20.69
C VAL A 261 9.95 -12.08 -21.62
N ASP A 262 9.80 -13.38 -21.37
CA ASP A 262 8.93 -14.25 -22.18
C ASP A 262 7.46 -13.81 -22.15
N LYS A 263 7.01 -13.18 -21.05
CA LYS A 263 5.65 -12.64 -20.93
C LYS A 263 5.39 -11.44 -21.86
N CYS A 264 6.43 -10.74 -22.31
CA CYS A 264 6.32 -9.66 -23.30
C CYS A 264 5.89 -10.16 -24.69
N ASN A 265 6.18 -11.43 -25.01
CA ASN A 265 5.96 -12.01 -26.34
C ASN A 265 4.54 -12.58 -26.54
N THR A 266 3.65 -12.44 -25.56
CA THR A 266 2.27 -12.97 -25.66
C THR A 266 1.34 -12.03 -26.45
N PRO A 267 0.44 -12.54 -27.34
CA PRO A 267 -0.25 -11.74 -28.37
C PRO A 267 -1.30 -10.75 -27.86
N THR A 268 -1.51 -10.64 -26.54
CA THR A 268 -2.47 -9.72 -25.91
C THR A 268 -2.03 -8.25 -26.00
N PHE A 269 -0.74 -7.98 -26.23
CA PHE A 269 -0.20 -6.63 -26.31
C PHE A 269 -0.33 -5.96 -27.69
N GLY A 270 -0.25 -6.73 -28.78
CA GLY A 270 -0.37 -6.20 -30.15
C GLY A 270 -1.81 -5.80 -30.53
N ALA A 271 -2.80 -6.49 -29.97
CA ALA A 271 -4.22 -6.24 -30.25
C ALA A 271 -4.73 -4.95 -29.59
N LYS A 272 -4.39 -4.71 -28.30
CA LYS A 272 -4.80 -3.50 -27.58
C LYS A 272 -4.25 -2.21 -28.21
N ARG A 273 -3.01 -2.22 -28.70
CA ARG A 273 -2.39 -1.07 -29.40
C ARG A 273 -3.13 -0.67 -30.67
N LYS A 274 -3.74 -1.63 -31.39
CA LYS A 274 -4.53 -1.36 -32.60
C LYS A 274 -5.91 -0.82 -32.27
N GLU A 275 -6.51 -1.33 -31.20
CA GLU A 275 -7.86 -0.94 -30.75
C GLU A 275 -7.87 0.44 -30.09
N GLU A 276 -6.86 0.77 -29.30
CA GLU A 276 -6.68 2.07 -28.66
C GLU A 276 -6.37 3.17 -29.70
N LYS A 277 -5.52 2.87 -30.70
CA LYS A 277 -5.31 3.77 -31.86
C LYS A 277 -6.57 3.96 -32.70
N LYS A 278 -7.43 2.94 -32.82
CA LYS A 278 -8.74 3.04 -33.48
C LYS A 278 -9.70 3.94 -32.70
N ASN A 279 -9.77 3.78 -31.37
CA ASN A 279 -10.65 4.58 -30.51
C ASN A 279 -10.22 6.05 -30.44
N ILE A 280 -8.93 6.34 -30.39
CA ILE A 280 -8.42 7.73 -30.44
C ILE A 280 -8.74 8.39 -31.79
N LYS A 281 -8.62 7.67 -32.91
CA LYS A 281 -9.04 8.19 -34.23
C LYS A 281 -10.55 8.40 -34.31
N ARG A 282 -11.36 7.50 -33.73
CA ARG A 282 -12.83 7.63 -33.68
C ARG A 282 -13.27 8.85 -32.88
N ASN A 283 -12.67 9.09 -31.72
CA ASN A 283 -12.97 10.25 -30.88
C ASN A 283 -12.52 11.58 -31.50
N LYS A 284 -11.38 11.61 -32.20
CA LYS A 284 -10.95 12.81 -32.96
C LYS A 284 -11.86 13.14 -34.13
N ASN A 285 -12.49 12.14 -34.76
CA ASN A 285 -13.46 12.37 -35.83
C ASN A 285 -14.81 12.83 -35.26
N HIS A 286 -15.25 12.26 -34.13
CA HIS A 286 -16.47 12.71 -33.45
C HIS A 286 -16.36 14.15 -32.92
N SER A 287 -15.21 14.53 -32.35
CA SER A 287 -15.02 15.90 -31.87
C SER A 287 -14.94 16.92 -33.02
N LYS A 288 -14.37 16.55 -34.18
CA LYS A 288 -14.40 17.40 -35.38
C LYS A 288 -15.80 17.57 -35.96
N LEU A 289 -16.61 16.51 -35.98
CA LEU A 289 -18.00 16.57 -36.47
C LEU A 289 -18.88 17.44 -35.56
N ASN A 290 -18.74 17.32 -34.24
CA ASN A 290 -19.46 18.16 -33.27
C ASN A 290 -19.00 19.63 -33.28
N PHE A 291 -17.73 19.88 -33.63
CA PHE A 291 -17.22 21.25 -33.78
C PHE A 291 -17.77 21.92 -35.04
N LEU A 292 -17.95 21.17 -36.13
CA LEU A 292 -18.52 21.69 -37.38
C LEU A 292 -20.04 21.90 -37.31
N SER A 293 -20.78 21.14 -36.50
CA SER A 293 -22.22 21.32 -36.32
C SER A 293 -22.61 22.54 -35.50
N ASN A 294 -21.68 23.12 -34.73
CA ASN A 294 -21.91 24.31 -33.89
C ASN A 294 -21.48 25.62 -34.57
N LEU A 295 -21.13 25.59 -35.86
CA LEU A 295 -20.53 26.71 -36.60
C LEU A 295 -21.32 27.14 -37.85
N LEU A 296 -22.56 26.66 -38.00
CA LEU A 296 -23.50 27.17 -39.00
C LEU A 296 -24.76 27.71 -38.29
N PRO A 297 -25.20 28.94 -38.61
CA PRO A 297 -26.36 29.58 -37.97
C PRO A 297 -27.69 28.90 -38.31
#